data_AF-A0A6P5DRR8-F1
#
_entry.id   AF-A0A6P5DRR8-F1
#
_cell.length_a   1.000
_cell.length_b   1.000
_cell.length_c   1.000
_cell.angle_alpha   90.00
_cell.angle_beta   90.00
_cell.angle_gamma   90.00
#
_symmetry.space_group_name_H-M   'P 1'
#
loop_
_entity.id
_entity.type
_entity.pdbx_description
1 polymer ?
#
loop_
_entity_poly.entity_id
_entity_poly.type
_entity_poly.pdbx_seq_one_letter_code
_entity_poly.pdbx_strand_id
1 'polypeptide(L)'
;MVELPGYSLSGVFASFFFMLLSMKQSDDFRVTGSAHPILAMVGEDALLTCQLLPKRTAMHMEVRWYRSEPSTPVFLYRDGDEVTEIQMEEYRGRVEWIEDGITEGSVSLKIHSLQPSDHGQYWCRVKDDNYLAETSLLLQVASLGSDPYIHMDGSVESGLQLVCTAKGWFPEPQVSWQDIKGEKLLTFSNYNFQDEDGLFYVESTLVVRDASTEAVSCFIHNPSLTEEKGSDVSIPEKLQTEMASLKVIGPSQPILVRVGEDIQLTCSLAPKTDAQSMEVRWVRSHRHPAVYVYTDGARVAGEQMAEYRGRTALLSDAISEGRLTLQINDARTSDDGKYQCLFEKDGVYQEADLDLKIIGLGSSPQISMEGPKDGEVKLKCTSEGWFPQPQVQWRDMEGNTIPSSSQDLTQGSQGLFQVEAFLLVTNSSIVNVTCSISSPLLGEEKKTTFYASESRMIYSWNILLIWGLLLLLLVGVVGLIWRKNCRKGSSESFLHPKESQQHLQGEHKDLEKVLKSSEVRLRDTSE
;
A
#
# COMPACT_ATOMS: atom_id res chain seq x y z
N MET A 1 85.12 9.77 -68.33
CA MET A 1 84.64 11.04 -67.75
C MET A 1 83.56 11.57 -68.69
N VAL A 2 82.31 11.74 -68.26
CA VAL A 2 81.77 11.69 -66.88
C VAL A 2 81.06 10.36 -66.60
N GLU A 3 81.13 9.86 -65.38
CA GLU A 3 80.24 8.80 -64.88
C GLU A 3 79.00 9.43 -64.26
N LEU A 4 77.82 8.87 -64.52
CA LEU A 4 76.58 9.20 -63.81
C LEU A 4 76.01 7.90 -63.23
N PRO A 5 75.71 7.83 -61.91
CA PRO A 5 75.39 6.57 -61.24
C PRO A 5 74.00 6.04 -61.63
N GLY A 6 73.85 4.71 -61.54
CA GLY A 6 72.69 4.00 -62.05
C GLY A 6 71.39 4.22 -61.26
N TYR A 7 70.32 4.54 -61.98
CA TYR A 7 68.95 4.50 -61.47
C TYR A 7 68.27 3.20 -61.94
N SER A 8 68.12 2.23 -61.04
CA SER A 8 67.40 0.99 -61.34
C SER A 8 65.89 1.24 -61.38
N LEU A 9 65.25 1.00 -62.52
CA LEU A 9 63.78 0.97 -62.61
C LEU A 9 63.18 -0.06 -61.63
N SER A 10 63.86 -1.19 -61.39
CA SER A 10 63.44 -2.17 -60.39
C SER A 10 63.43 -1.59 -58.98
N GLY A 11 64.30 -0.61 -58.67
CA GLY A 11 64.28 0.12 -57.40
C GLY A 11 63.06 1.04 -57.26
N VAL A 12 62.59 1.65 -58.36
CA VAL A 12 61.37 2.48 -58.37
C VAL A 12 60.13 1.60 -58.20
N PHE A 13 60.04 0.47 -58.91
CA PHE A 13 58.94 -0.48 -58.73
C PHE A 13 58.95 -1.10 -57.32
N ALA A 14 60.11 -1.50 -56.80
CA ALA A 14 60.24 -2.01 -55.44
C ALA A 14 59.85 -0.95 -54.40
N SER A 15 60.26 0.31 -54.58
CA SER A 15 59.87 1.43 -53.72
C SER A 15 58.36 1.70 -53.76
N PHE A 16 57.74 1.70 -54.95
CA PHE A 16 56.30 1.89 -55.08
C PHE A 16 55.50 0.71 -54.50
N PHE A 17 56.02 -0.51 -54.62
CA PHE A 17 55.44 -1.71 -54.01
C PHE A 17 55.60 -1.70 -52.47
N PHE A 18 56.74 -1.24 -51.95
CA PHE A 18 56.92 -0.99 -50.51
C PHE A 18 56.00 0.12 -49.99
N MET A 19 55.83 1.21 -50.75
CA MET A 19 54.88 2.27 -50.42
C MET A 19 53.46 1.71 -50.30
N LEU A 20 53.00 0.94 -51.30
CA LEU A 20 51.70 0.24 -51.27
C LEU A 20 51.57 -0.71 -50.08
N LEU A 21 52.60 -1.51 -49.77
CA LEU A 21 52.64 -2.39 -48.59
C LEU A 21 52.68 -1.62 -47.25
N SER A 22 53.11 -0.35 -47.27
CA SER A 22 53.19 0.53 -46.09
C SER A 22 51.98 1.44 -45.90
N MET A 23 51.02 1.44 -46.83
CA MET A 23 49.75 2.15 -46.67
C MET A 23 48.88 1.42 -45.64
N LYS A 24 49.11 1.70 -44.35
CA LYS A 24 48.19 1.29 -43.28
C LYS A 24 46.79 1.78 -43.66
N GLN A 25 45.81 0.89 -43.70
CA GLN A 25 44.43 1.27 -43.92
C GLN A 25 44.00 2.24 -42.83
N SER A 26 43.26 3.30 -43.18
CA SER A 26 42.95 4.38 -42.25
C SER A 26 42.18 3.87 -41.03
N ASP A 27 42.74 4.09 -39.83
CA ASP A 27 42.13 3.77 -38.53
C ASP A 27 40.76 4.47 -38.37
N ASP A 28 40.56 5.60 -39.05
CA ASP A 28 39.31 6.34 -39.11
C ASP A 28 38.18 5.56 -39.81
N PHE A 29 37.07 5.34 -39.11
CA PHE A 29 35.81 4.81 -39.65
C PHE A 29 34.60 5.44 -38.94
N ARG A 30 33.45 5.49 -39.60
CA ARG A 30 32.17 5.78 -38.93
C ARG A 30 31.30 4.55 -38.90
N VAL A 31 30.47 4.44 -37.86
CA VAL A 31 29.39 3.44 -37.78
C VAL A 31 28.08 4.13 -38.19
N THR A 32 27.22 3.46 -38.95
CA THR A 32 25.88 3.95 -39.31
C THR A 32 24.84 2.86 -39.10
N GLY A 33 23.78 3.16 -38.32
CA GLY A 33 22.61 2.31 -38.15
C GLY A 33 21.44 2.71 -39.07
N SER A 34 20.26 2.16 -38.81
CA SER A 34 19.03 2.57 -39.49
C SER A 34 18.67 4.03 -39.19
N ALA A 35 18.33 4.80 -40.23
CA ALA A 35 17.81 6.16 -40.09
C ALA A 35 16.29 6.21 -39.76
N HIS A 36 15.59 5.09 -39.93
CA HIS A 36 14.19 4.93 -39.55
C HIS A 36 14.09 4.02 -38.31
N PRO A 37 13.04 4.17 -37.48
CA PRO A 37 12.80 3.23 -36.39
C PRO A 37 12.63 1.80 -36.92
N ILE A 38 13.10 0.84 -36.13
CA ILE A 38 12.88 -0.59 -36.38
C ILE A 38 11.61 -0.96 -35.62
N LEU A 39 10.53 -1.24 -36.35
CA LEU A 39 9.24 -1.66 -35.79
C LEU A 39 9.16 -3.19 -35.75
N ALA A 40 8.78 -3.75 -34.60
CA ALA A 40 8.55 -5.18 -34.39
C ALA A 40 7.50 -5.40 -33.29
N MET A 41 6.81 -6.53 -33.30
CA MET A 41 5.74 -6.82 -32.35
C MET A 41 6.26 -7.48 -31.06
N VAL A 42 5.52 -7.33 -29.96
CA VAL A 42 5.76 -8.09 -28.70
C VAL A 42 5.73 -9.59 -29.01
N GLY A 43 6.75 -10.31 -28.54
CA GLY A 43 6.96 -11.74 -28.79
C GLY A 43 7.68 -12.09 -30.09
N GLU A 44 7.86 -11.16 -31.03
CA GLU A 44 8.71 -11.36 -32.22
C GLU A 44 10.21 -11.18 -31.89
N ASP A 45 11.07 -11.38 -32.90
CA ASP A 45 12.50 -11.10 -32.82
C ASP A 45 12.83 -9.78 -33.56
N ALA A 46 13.61 -8.88 -32.95
CA ALA A 46 14.18 -7.71 -33.65
C ALA A 46 15.59 -7.99 -34.16
N LEU A 47 15.95 -7.43 -35.32
CA LEU A 47 17.33 -7.39 -35.82
C LEU A 47 17.85 -5.95 -35.84
N LEU A 48 18.84 -5.65 -34.99
CA LEU A 48 19.52 -4.37 -34.92
C LEU A 48 20.86 -4.47 -35.68
N THR A 49 20.99 -3.76 -36.79
CA THR A 49 22.18 -3.82 -37.66
C THR A 49 22.86 -2.46 -37.79
N CYS A 50 24.18 -2.45 -37.65
CA CYS A 50 25.05 -1.31 -37.91
C CYS A 50 26.15 -1.65 -38.91
N GLN A 51 26.54 -0.66 -39.72
CA GLN A 51 27.51 -0.83 -40.80
C GLN A 51 28.70 0.12 -40.59
N LEU A 52 29.92 -0.42 -40.63
CA LEU A 52 31.15 0.37 -40.69
C LEU A 52 31.32 0.96 -42.10
N LEU A 53 31.74 2.23 -42.17
CA LEU A 53 32.03 2.94 -43.41
C LEU A 53 33.42 3.62 -43.30
N PRO A 54 34.34 3.37 -44.25
CA PRO A 54 34.26 2.41 -45.35
C PRO A 54 34.21 0.95 -44.84
N LYS A 55 33.56 0.07 -45.62
CA LYS A 55 33.46 -1.38 -45.36
C LYS A 55 34.83 -1.99 -45.06
N ARG A 56 34.92 -2.73 -43.96
CA ARG A 56 36.12 -3.41 -43.44
C ARG A 56 35.69 -4.52 -42.48
N THR A 57 36.51 -5.54 -42.26
CA THR A 57 36.19 -6.57 -41.27
C THR A 57 36.10 -6.00 -39.85
N ALA A 58 35.12 -6.45 -39.07
CA ALA A 58 34.97 -6.16 -37.64
C ALA A 58 35.38 -7.35 -36.73
N MET A 59 35.87 -8.47 -37.30
CA MET A 59 36.24 -9.71 -36.57
C MET A 59 37.30 -9.55 -35.48
N HIS A 60 38.02 -8.43 -35.44
CA HIS A 60 39.07 -8.15 -34.46
C HIS A 60 38.81 -6.86 -33.67
N MET A 61 37.59 -6.31 -33.76
CA MET A 61 37.16 -5.10 -33.08
C MET A 61 36.30 -5.43 -31.87
N GLU A 62 36.33 -4.56 -30.85
CA GLU A 62 35.36 -4.63 -29.76
C GLU A 62 34.03 -4.05 -30.25
N VAL A 63 32.97 -4.85 -30.24
CA VAL A 63 31.60 -4.42 -30.62
C VAL A 63 30.71 -4.48 -29.39
N ARG A 64 30.12 -3.35 -29.01
CA ARG A 64 29.21 -3.24 -27.87
C ARG A 64 27.85 -2.71 -28.29
N TRP A 65 26.81 -3.43 -27.88
CA TRP A 65 25.43 -2.95 -27.89
C TRP A 65 24.99 -2.58 -26.47
N TYR A 66 24.42 -1.39 -26.28
CA TYR A 66 23.91 -0.92 -24.98
C TYR A 66 22.70 0.01 -25.15
N ARG A 67 21.95 0.23 -24.06
CA ARG A 67 20.79 1.17 -24.04
C ARG A 67 21.17 2.51 -23.42
N SER A 68 21.36 2.55 -22.10
CA SER A 68 21.63 3.80 -21.36
C SER A 68 23.12 3.98 -20.98
N GLU A 69 23.76 2.98 -20.37
CA GLU A 69 25.16 3.07 -19.95
C GLU A 69 26.04 2.02 -20.67
N PRO A 70 27.22 2.38 -21.23
CA PRO A 70 28.12 1.44 -21.90
C PRO A 70 28.91 0.50 -20.97
N SER A 71 28.64 0.53 -19.67
CA SER A 71 29.23 -0.30 -18.60
C SER A 71 28.62 -1.71 -18.57
N THR A 72 27.30 -1.77 -18.68
CA THR A 72 26.44 -2.95 -18.57
C THR A 72 25.75 -3.16 -19.93
N PRO A 73 26.44 -3.78 -20.90
CA PRO A 73 25.94 -3.95 -22.25
C PRO A 73 24.76 -4.92 -22.36
N VAL A 74 23.93 -4.70 -23.38
CA VAL A 74 22.97 -5.70 -23.89
C VAL A 74 23.73 -6.90 -24.47
N PHE A 75 24.81 -6.62 -25.19
CA PHE A 75 25.72 -7.61 -25.78
C PHE A 75 27.12 -7.02 -25.98
N LEU A 76 28.17 -7.83 -25.83
CA LEU A 76 29.56 -7.46 -26.04
C LEU A 76 30.33 -8.59 -26.73
N TYR A 77 30.90 -8.27 -27.89
CA TYR A 77 31.88 -9.11 -28.59
C TYR A 77 33.28 -8.51 -28.41
N ARG A 78 34.26 -9.33 -28.03
CA ARG A 78 35.66 -8.92 -27.86
C ARG A 78 36.59 -10.13 -28.03
N ASP A 79 37.79 -9.90 -28.57
CA ASP A 79 38.90 -10.88 -28.66
C ASP A 79 38.59 -12.17 -29.46
N GLY A 80 37.42 -12.24 -30.09
CA GLY A 80 36.94 -13.38 -30.88
C GLY A 80 35.60 -13.95 -30.41
N ASP A 81 35.19 -13.67 -29.17
CA ASP A 81 34.09 -14.35 -28.45
C ASP A 81 33.05 -13.35 -27.87
N GLU A 82 31.91 -13.87 -27.39
CA GLU A 82 30.94 -13.14 -26.57
C GLU A 82 31.38 -13.03 -25.10
N VAL A 83 31.25 -11.85 -24.52
CA VAL A 83 31.58 -11.55 -23.11
C VAL A 83 30.29 -11.42 -22.30
N THR A 84 29.92 -12.47 -21.58
CA THR A 84 28.63 -12.57 -20.89
C THR A 84 28.65 -12.12 -19.43
N GLU A 85 29.81 -11.98 -18.77
CA GLU A 85 29.88 -11.73 -17.33
C GLU A 85 29.22 -10.40 -16.94
N ILE A 86 29.47 -9.35 -17.73
CA ILE A 86 28.96 -7.99 -17.51
C ILE A 86 27.66 -7.69 -18.28
N GLN A 87 27.03 -8.70 -18.88
CA GLN A 87 25.79 -8.54 -19.64
C GLN A 87 24.63 -8.09 -18.73
N MET A 88 23.80 -7.20 -19.27
CA MET A 88 22.53 -6.77 -18.68
C MET A 88 21.60 -7.98 -18.50
N GLU A 89 21.11 -8.19 -17.27
CA GLU A 89 20.44 -9.42 -16.84
C GLU A 89 19.20 -9.73 -17.70
N GLU A 90 18.46 -8.68 -18.04
CA GLU A 90 17.23 -8.68 -18.85
C GLU A 90 17.42 -9.16 -20.30
N TYR A 91 18.67 -9.31 -20.75
CA TYR A 91 19.05 -9.78 -22.10
C TYR A 91 19.77 -11.12 -22.12
N ARG A 92 20.14 -11.69 -20.96
CA ARG A 92 20.82 -13.00 -20.89
C ARG A 92 19.97 -14.09 -21.56
N GLY A 93 20.53 -14.74 -22.58
CA GLY A 93 19.82 -15.78 -23.33
C GLY A 93 18.67 -15.28 -24.21
N ARG A 94 18.43 -13.96 -24.32
CA ARG A 94 17.49 -13.33 -25.26
C ARG A 94 18.18 -12.66 -26.45
N VAL A 95 19.50 -12.82 -26.63
CA VAL A 95 20.23 -12.20 -27.74
C VAL A 95 21.05 -13.21 -28.52
N GLU A 96 21.14 -12.98 -29.83
CA GLU A 96 21.86 -13.81 -30.81
C GLU A 96 22.75 -12.90 -31.66
N TRP A 97 24.05 -13.24 -31.74
CA TRP A 97 25.01 -12.54 -32.60
C TRP A 97 24.92 -13.07 -34.03
N ILE A 98 24.74 -12.18 -35.00
CA ILE A 98 24.62 -12.55 -36.41
C ILE A 98 25.95 -12.25 -37.10
N GLU A 99 26.72 -13.31 -37.37
CA GLU A 99 28.04 -13.22 -38.02
C GLU A 99 27.96 -12.78 -39.50
N ASP A 100 26.80 -12.88 -40.14
CA ASP A 100 26.60 -12.55 -41.55
C ASP A 100 26.98 -11.10 -41.87
N GLY A 101 28.06 -10.96 -42.66
CA GLY A 101 28.58 -9.68 -43.11
C GLY A 101 29.62 -9.03 -42.17
N ILE A 102 30.06 -9.70 -41.10
CA ILE A 102 31.12 -9.17 -40.20
C ILE A 102 32.43 -8.84 -40.94
N THR A 103 32.74 -9.59 -42.01
CA THR A 103 33.89 -9.35 -42.89
C THR A 103 33.78 -8.08 -43.74
N GLU A 104 32.56 -7.61 -43.99
CA GLU A 104 32.26 -6.33 -44.65
C GLU A 104 31.95 -5.20 -43.64
N GLY A 105 31.97 -5.51 -42.34
CA GLY A 105 31.70 -4.56 -41.27
C GLY A 105 30.22 -4.32 -41.02
N SER A 106 29.35 -5.25 -41.42
CA SER A 106 28.00 -5.35 -40.86
C SER A 106 28.11 -6.02 -39.49
N VAL A 107 27.63 -5.35 -38.45
CA VAL A 107 27.57 -5.87 -37.08
C VAL A 107 26.11 -5.89 -36.65
N SER A 108 25.61 -7.08 -36.33
CA SER A 108 24.18 -7.35 -36.23
C SER A 108 23.87 -8.10 -34.94
N LEU A 109 23.02 -7.50 -34.11
CA LEU A 109 22.47 -8.11 -32.90
C LEU A 109 21.01 -8.42 -33.12
N LYS A 110 20.62 -9.67 -32.89
CA LYS A 110 19.23 -10.07 -32.82
C LYS A 110 18.77 -10.12 -31.36
N ILE A 111 17.56 -9.64 -31.08
CA ILE A 111 16.92 -9.71 -29.76
C ILE A 111 15.68 -10.59 -29.94
N HIS A 112 15.59 -11.68 -29.18
CA HIS A 112 14.49 -12.63 -29.23
C HIS A 112 13.34 -12.26 -28.29
N SER A 113 12.12 -12.62 -28.69
CA SER A 113 10.91 -12.54 -27.86
C SER A 113 10.78 -11.19 -27.16
N LEU A 114 10.57 -10.15 -27.97
CA LEU A 114 10.52 -8.76 -27.55
C LEU A 114 9.47 -8.50 -26.47
N GLN A 115 9.88 -7.75 -25.46
CA GLN A 115 9.03 -7.27 -24.38
C GLN A 115 8.73 -5.77 -24.56
N PRO A 116 7.63 -5.24 -24.02
CA PRO A 116 7.37 -3.79 -23.93
C PRO A 116 8.57 -3.00 -23.34
N SER A 117 9.28 -3.61 -22.39
CA SER A 117 10.50 -3.10 -21.77
C SER A 117 11.67 -2.89 -22.73
N ASP A 118 11.71 -3.58 -23.89
CA ASP A 118 12.76 -3.46 -24.92
C ASP A 118 12.61 -2.21 -25.79
N HIS A 119 11.46 -1.52 -25.75
CA HIS A 119 11.25 -0.31 -26.54
C HIS A 119 12.31 0.78 -26.23
N GLY A 120 12.81 1.45 -27.27
CA GLY A 120 13.62 2.67 -27.13
C GLY A 120 14.98 2.63 -27.83
N GLN A 121 15.90 3.45 -27.33
CA GLN A 121 17.19 3.70 -27.98
C GLN A 121 18.21 2.61 -27.65
N TYR A 122 18.81 2.03 -28.69
CA TYR A 122 20.00 1.20 -28.63
C TYR A 122 21.17 1.93 -29.29
N TRP A 123 22.37 1.64 -28.81
CA TRP A 123 23.63 2.17 -29.33
C TRP A 123 24.53 1.01 -29.76
N CYS A 124 25.04 1.07 -30.98
CA CYS A 124 26.14 0.23 -31.44
C CYS A 124 27.43 1.05 -31.39
N ARG A 125 28.37 0.63 -30.55
CA ARG A 125 29.72 1.17 -30.45
C ARG A 125 30.71 0.13 -30.97
N VAL A 126 31.60 0.55 -31.87
CA VAL A 126 32.68 -0.28 -32.40
C VAL A 126 34.01 0.41 -32.13
N LYS A 127 34.99 -0.35 -31.63
CA LYS A 127 36.29 0.15 -31.21
C LYS A 127 37.42 -0.72 -31.78
N ASP A 128 38.42 -0.07 -32.35
CA ASP A 128 39.60 -0.66 -32.99
C ASP A 128 40.86 0.03 -32.41
N ASP A 129 41.72 -0.70 -31.70
CA ASP A 129 42.82 -0.18 -30.86
C ASP A 129 42.43 1.03 -29.96
N ASN A 130 42.66 2.25 -30.47
CA ASN A 130 42.42 3.54 -29.82
C ASN A 130 41.30 4.35 -30.47
N TYR A 131 40.80 3.90 -31.63
CA TYR A 131 39.71 4.54 -32.35
C TYR A 131 38.36 3.97 -31.88
N LEU A 132 37.35 4.84 -31.79
CA LEU A 132 36.00 4.49 -31.36
C LEU A 132 35.00 5.31 -32.18
N ALA A 133 34.03 4.64 -32.78
CA ALA A 133 32.85 5.28 -33.36
C ALA A 133 31.57 4.54 -32.93
N GLU A 134 30.48 5.29 -32.84
CA GLU A 134 29.19 4.77 -32.41
C GLU A 134 28.03 5.44 -33.15
N THR A 135 26.88 4.78 -33.10
CA THR A 135 25.64 5.23 -33.73
C THR A 135 24.44 4.65 -32.96
N SER A 136 23.26 5.24 -33.13
CA SER A 136 22.07 4.90 -32.35
C SER A 136 20.89 4.51 -33.24
N LEU A 137 20.14 3.49 -32.82
CA LEU A 137 18.95 2.97 -33.51
C LEU A 137 17.77 2.96 -32.54
N LEU A 138 16.59 3.35 -33.02
CA LEU A 138 15.36 3.31 -32.24
C LEU A 138 14.62 2.01 -32.54
N LEU A 139 14.45 1.15 -31.54
CA LEU A 139 13.57 -0.01 -31.59
C LEU A 139 12.19 0.40 -31.07
N GLN A 140 11.18 0.36 -31.95
CA GLN A 140 9.79 0.53 -31.56
C GLN A 140 9.15 -0.85 -31.42
N VAL A 141 9.01 -1.31 -30.18
CA VAL A 141 8.16 -2.46 -29.88
C VAL A 141 6.69 -2.01 -29.85
N ALA A 142 5.80 -2.79 -30.46
CA ALA A 142 4.36 -2.56 -30.48
C ALA A 142 3.56 -3.84 -30.17
N SER A 143 2.31 -3.70 -29.72
CA SER A 143 1.35 -4.78 -29.56
C SER A 143 -0.05 -4.32 -29.95
N LEU A 144 -0.73 -5.13 -30.76
CA LEU A 144 -2.12 -4.94 -31.14
C LEU A 144 -2.97 -5.83 -30.23
N GLY A 145 -3.73 -5.21 -29.32
CA GLY A 145 -4.41 -5.93 -28.25
C GLY A 145 -5.65 -6.70 -28.69
N SER A 146 -6.43 -7.13 -27.69
CA SER A 146 -7.77 -7.68 -27.90
C SER A 146 -8.65 -6.71 -28.66
N ASP A 147 -9.67 -7.24 -29.34
CA ASP A 147 -10.74 -6.41 -29.89
C ASP A 147 -11.44 -5.65 -28.75
N PRO A 148 -11.87 -4.40 -28.98
CA PRO A 148 -12.63 -3.65 -27.98
C PRO A 148 -13.98 -4.33 -27.72
N TYR A 149 -14.39 -4.33 -26.45
CA TYR A 149 -15.62 -4.95 -26.00
C TYR A 149 -16.49 -3.93 -25.25
N ILE A 150 -17.73 -3.72 -25.71
CA ILE A 150 -18.65 -2.73 -25.13
C ILE A 150 -19.73 -3.39 -24.28
N HIS A 151 -19.75 -3.03 -23.00
CA HIS A 151 -20.80 -3.38 -22.05
C HIS A 151 -21.47 -2.13 -21.47
N MET A 152 -22.52 -2.35 -20.69
CA MET A 152 -23.32 -1.32 -20.03
C MET A 152 -22.89 -1.24 -18.56
N ASP A 153 -22.81 -0.01 -18.04
CA ASP A 153 -22.44 0.34 -16.65
C ASP A 153 -23.69 0.78 -15.84
N GLY A 154 -24.88 0.51 -16.38
CA GLY A 154 -26.18 0.95 -15.87
C GLY A 154 -26.62 2.35 -16.32
N SER A 155 -27.69 2.85 -15.68
CA SER A 155 -28.29 4.17 -15.94
C SER A 155 -28.02 5.14 -14.80
N VAL A 156 -27.40 6.29 -15.10
CA VAL A 156 -27.22 7.41 -14.16
C VAL A 156 -28.38 8.41 -14.35
N GLU A 157 -28.69 9.24 -13.35
CA GLU A 157 -29.72 10.30 -13.43
C GLU A 157 -29.58 11.24 -14.65
N SER A 158 -28.42 11.28 -15.28
CA SER A 158 -28.12 12.14 -16.43
C SER A 158 -27.91 11.42 -17.77
N GLY A 159 -28.06 10.09 -17.86
CA GLY A 159 -27.87 9.34 -19.10
C GLY A 159 -27.51 7.86 -18.92
N LEU A 160 -27.39 7.16 -20.04
CA LEU A 160 -26.95 5.76 -20.11
C LEU A 160 -25.42 5.69 -20.09
N GLN A 161 -24.84 4.82 -19.27
CA GLN A 161 -23.39 4.65 -19.19
C GLN A 161 -22.94 3.39 -19.95
N LEU A 162 -22.03 3.56 -20.90
CA LEU A 162 -21.41 2.49 -21.69
C LEU A 162 -19.91 2.48 -21.43
N VAL A 163 -19.34 1.29 -21.31
CA VAL A 163 -17.90 1.11 -21.07
C VAL A 163 -17.32 0.18 -22.12
N CYS A 164 -16.25 0.66 -22.76
CA CYS A 164 -15.44 -0.07 -23.74
C CYS A 164 -14.14 -0.53 -23.08
N THR A 165 -13.81 -1.81 -23.19
CA THR A 165 -12.58 -2.39 -22.62
C THR A 165 -11.76 -3.19 -23.62
N ALA A 166 -10.44 -3.22 -23.45
CA ALA A 166 -9.53 -4.10 -24.18
C ALA A 166 -8.23 -4.33 -23.39
N LYS A 167 -7.45 -5.36 -23.73
CA LYS A 167 -6.15 -5.68 -23.08
C LYS A 167 -5.05 -6.06 -24.06
N GLY A 168 -3.79 -5.95 -23.64
CA GLY A 168 -2.63 -6.37 -24.43
C GLY A 168 -2.10 -5.33 -25.42
N TRP A 169 -2.41 -4.04 -25.25
CA TRP A 169 -1.97 -2.97 -26.17
C TRP A 169 -0.60 -2.42 -25.79
N PHE A 170 0.25 -2.05 -26.76
CA PHE A 170 1.51 -1.33 -26.47
C PHE A 170 2.03 -0.56 -27.71
N PRO A 171 2.59 0.65 -27.59
CA PRO A 171 2.58 1.54 -26.42
C PRO A 171 1.15 1.99 -26.05
N GLU A 172 1.03 2.96 -25.13
CA GLU A 172 -0.27 3.47 -24.67
C GLU A 172 -1.20 3.82 -25.85
N PRO A 173 -2.38 3.15 -25.97
CA PRO A 173 -3.25 3.31 -27.12
C PRO A 173 -4.18 4.51 -27.00
N GLN A 174 -4.72 4.94 -28.14
CA GLN A 174 -5.65 6.06 -28.26
C GLN A 174 -7.07 5.55 -28.47
N VAL A 175 -8.00 5.93 -27.59
CA VAL A 175 -9.42 5.58 -27.72
C VAL A 175 -10.20 6.73 -28.36
N SER A 176 -11.13 6.43 -29.26
CA SER A 176 -12.17 7.39 -29.67
C SER A 176 -13.54 6.72 -29.84
N TRP A 177 -14.58 7.46 -29.45
CA TRP A 177 -15.97 7.06 -29.64
C TRP A 177 -16.59 7.76 -30.84
N GLN A 178 -17.49 7.09 -31.54
CA GLN A 178 -18.23 7.62 -32.70
C GLN A 178 -19.72 7.26 -32.58
N ASP A 179 -20.60 8.11 -33.13
CA ASP A 179 -22.01 7.77 -33.34
C ASP A 179 -22.23 6.97 -34.64
N ILE A 180 -23.47 6.55 -34.89
CA ILE A 180 -23.88 5.84 -36.12
C ILE A 180 -23.62 6.61 -37.44
N LYS A 181 -23.27 7.90 -37.39
CA LYS A 181 -22.89 8.72 -38.56
C LYS A 181 -21.38 8.88 -38.72
N GLY A 182 -20.58 8.39 -37.76
CA GLY A 182 -19.14 8.62 -37.69
C GLY A 182 -18.75 9.96 -37.04
N GLU A 183 -19.68 10.67 -36.39
CA GLU A 183 -19.36 11.89 -35.65
C GLU A 183 -18.65 11.54 -34.35
N LYS A 184 -17.46 12.11 -34.12
CA LYS A 184 -16.64 11.79 -32.93
C LYS A 184 -17.27 12.35 -31.66
N LEU A 185 -17.62 11.46 -30.74
CA LEU A 185 -18.14 11.78 -29.41
C LEU A 185 -16.97 12.15 -28.50
N LEU A 186 -16.98 13.34 -27.91
CA LEU A 186 -15.86 13.90 -27.13
C LEU A 186 -16.07 13.88 -25.60
N THR A 187 -17.24 13.45 -25.15
CA THR A 187 -17.62 13.43 -23.73
C THR A 187 -17.48 12.02 -23.15
N PHE A 188 -16.24 11.59 -22.97
CA PHE A 188 -15.89 10.30 -22.37
C PHE A 188 -14.68 10.44 -21.44
N SER A 189 -14.49 9.48 -20.54
CA SER A 189 -13.31 9.38 -19.67
C SER A 189 -12.54 8.10 -19.96
N ASN A 190 -11.21 8.19 -20.09
CA ASN A 190 -10.33 7.03 -20.23
C ASN A 190 -9.62 6.73 -18.91
N TYR A 191 -9.47 5.44 -18.62
CA TYR A 191 -8.56 4.88 -17.64
C TYR A 191 -7.69 3.83 -18.35
N ASN A 192 -6.37 4.03 -18.31
CA ASN A 192 -5.39 3.11 -18.84
C ASN A 192 -4.60 2.51 -17.66
N PHE A 193 -4.44 1.19 -17.64
CA PHE A 193 -3.65 0.46 -16.64
C PHE A 193 -2.58 -0.36 -17.34
N GLN A 194 -1.36 -0.37 -16.81
CA GLN A 194 -0.26 -1.16 -17.34
C GLN A 194 -0.02 -2.39 -16.43
N ASP A 195 0.00 -3.58 -17.01
CA ASP A 195 0.19 -4.84 -16.28
C ASP A 195 1.67 -5.18 -16.01
N GLU A 196 1.92 -6.32 -15.37
CA GLU A 196 3.27 -6.75 -14.96
C GLU A 196 4.18 -7.13 -16.15
N ASP A 197 3.61 -7.44 -17.33
CA ASP A 197 4.34 -7.66 -18.58
C ASP A 197 4.61 -6.34 -19.34
N GLY A 198 4.02 -5.23 -18.88
CA GLY A 198 4.17 -3.89 -19.47
C GLY A 198 3.16 -3.58 -20.57
N LEU A 199 2.09 -4.37 -20.71
CA LEU A 199 1.01 -4.15 -21.68
C LEU A 199 -0.12 -3.33 -21.07
N PHE A 200 -0.85 -2.59 -21.91
CA PHE A 200 -1.96 -1.74 -21.50
C PHE A 200 -3.31 -2.48 -21.57
N TYR A 201 -4.01 -2.46 -20.44
CA TYR A 201 -5.47 -2.52 -20.36
C TYR A 201 -6.05 -1.12 -20.56
N VAL A 202 -7.18 -1.08 -21.25
CA VAL A 202 -7.93 0.12 -21.63
C VAL A 202 -9.35 0.00 -21.09
N GLU A 203 -9.84 1.08 -20.48
CA GLU A 203 -11.22 1.25 -20.04
C GLU A 203 -11.68 2.66 -20.42
N SER A 204 -12.75 2.78 -21.21
CA SER A 204 -13.27 4.07 -21.67
C SER A 204 -14.76 4.14 -21.43
N THR A 205 -15.21 5.19 -20.73
CA THR A 205 -16.60 5.37 -20.29
C THR A 205 -17.27 6.50 -21.07
N LEU A 206 -18.33 6.18 -21.82
CA LEU A 206 -19.18 7.12 -22.56
C LEU A 206 -20.54 7.26 -21.86
N VAL A 207 -21.00 8.49 -21.64
CA VAL A 207 -22.34 8.76 -21.11
C VAL A 207 -23.25 9.28 -22.22
N VAL A 208 -24.13 8.42 -22.74
CA VAL A 208 -25.09 8.75 -23.80
C VAL A 208 -26.30 9.44 -23.19
N ARG A 209 -26.55 10.68 -23.63
CA ARG A 209 -27.66 11.52 -23.15
C ARG A 209 -28.78 11.76 -24.16
N ASP A 210 -28.49 11.52 -25.44
CA ASP A 210 -29.45 11.73 -26.53
C ASP A 210 -30.20 10.42 -26.82
N ALA A 211 -31.52 10.44 -26.64
CA ALA A 211 -32.39 9.29 -26.89
C ALA A 211 -32.54 8.94 -28.38
N SER A 212 -31.95 9.71 -29.30
CA SER A 212 -31.87 9.42 -30.73
C SER A 212 -30.57 8.72 -31.16
N THR A 213 -29.63 8.46 -30.24
CA THR A 213 -28.44 7.66 -30.54
C THR A 213 -28.80 6.18 -30.54
N GLU A 214 -29.04 5.62 -31.73
CA GLU A 214 -29.40 4.20 -31.91
C GLU A 214 -28.21 3.25 -31.69
N ALA A 215 -27.02 3.64 -32.14
CA ALA A 215 -25.79 2.87 -31.98
C ALA A 215 -24.57 3.80 -31.80
N VAL A 216 -23.54 3.26 -31.14
CA VAL A 216 -22.23 3.90 -30.99
C VAL A 216 -21.12 2.88 -31.26
N SER A 217 -19.93 3.38 -31.60
CA SER A 217 -18.73 2.56 -31.80
C SER A 217 -17.56 3.07 -30.99
N CYS A 218 -16.81 2.14 -30.39
CA CYS A 218 -15.53 2.39 -29.73
C CYS A 218 -14.39 1.93 -30.66
N PHE A 219 -13.40 2.78 -30.87
CA PHE A 219 -12.19 2.48 -31.64
C PHE A 219 -10.96 2.67 -30.78
N ILE A 220 -10.04 1.70 -30.82
CA ILE A 220 -8.75 1.72 -30.13
C ILE A 220 -7.64 1.64 -31.19
N HIS A 221 -6.79 2.67 -31.20
CA HIS A 221 -5.72 2.88 -32.19
C HIS A 221 -4.35 2.78 -31.51
N ASN A 222 -3.44 1.99 -32.09
CA ASN A 222 -2.05 1.93 -31.65
C ASN A 222 -1.23 3.01 -32.38
N PRO A 223 -0.64 4.01 -31.69
CA PRO A 223 0.05 5.13 -32.34
C PRO A 223 1.38 4.76 -33.04
N SER A 224 1.84 3.51 -32.94
CA SER A 224 3.00 2.98 -33.69
C SER A 224 2.61 2.12 -34.89
N LEU A 225 1.33 1.83 -35.07
CA LEU A 225 0.79 1.02 -36.18
C LEU A 225 -0.16 1.87 -37.04
N THR A 226 -0.60 1.34 -38.17
CA THR A 226 -1.66 1.94 -39.00
C THR A 226 -3.02 1.28 -38.82
N GLU A 227 -3.15 0.39 -37.83
CA GLU A 227 -4.32 -0.43 -37.57
C GLU A 227 -5.04 0.06 -36.30
N GLU A 228 -6.37 0.20 -36.41
CA GLU A 228 -7.27 0.42 -35.29
C GLU A 228 -8.25 -0.76 -35.19
N LYS A 229 -8.63 -1.11 -33.96
CA LYS A 229 -9.67 -2.11 -33.71
C LYS A 229 -10.93 -1.42 -33.24
N GLY A 230 -12.08 -1.81 -33.80
CA GLY A 230 -13.38 -1.21 -33.53
C GLY A 230 -14.42 -2.23 -33.08
N SER A 231 -15.37 -1.79 -32.26
CA SER A 231 -16.60 -2.52 -31.93
C SER A 231 -17.76 -1.53 -31.89
N ASP A 232 -18.89 -1.94 -32.43
CA ASP A 232 -20.18 -1.24 -32.36
C ASP A 232 -21.12 -1.88 -31.32
N VAL A 233 -22.09 -1.10 -30.84
CA VAL A 233 -23.18 -1.60 -30.00
C VAL A 233 -24.51 -0.91 -30.32
N SER A 234 -25.56 -1.72 -30.48
CA SER A 234 -26.95 -1.30 -30.58
C SER A 234 -27.51 -0.98 -29.19
N ILE A 235 -27.83 0.29 -28.93
CA ILE A 235 -28.29 0.76 -27.61
C ILE A 235 -29.67 0.20 -27.24
N PRO A 236 -30.69 0.23 -28.12
CA PRO A 236 -32.01 -0.35 -27.82
C PRO A 236 -31.97 -1.86 -27.56
N GLU A 237 -31.03 -2.58 -28.19
CA GLU A 237 -30.84 -4.02 -27.98
C GLU A 237 -30.16 -4.29 -26.64
N LYS A 238 -29.05 -3.58 -26.34
CA LYS A 238 -28.35 -3.73 -25.05
C LYS A 238 -29.25 -3.40 -23.86
N LEU A 239 -30.12 -2.38 -23.98
CA LEU A 239 -31.16 -2.06 -22.99
C LEU A 239 -32.19 -3.18 -22.79
N GLN A 240 -32.65 -3.82 -23.87
CA GLN A 240 -33.55 -4.98 -23.77
C GLN A 240 -32.88 -6.17 -23.10
N THR A 241 -31.61 -6.43 -23.41
CA THR A 241 -30.83 -7.50 -22.78
C THR A 241 -30.59 -7.22 -21.30
N GLU A 242 -30.24 -5.99 -20.91
CA GLU A 242 -30.10 -5.59 -19.51
C GLU A 242 -31.42 -5.78 -18.74
N MET A 243 -32.54 -5.30 -19.28
CA MET A 243 -33.87 -5.45 -18.68
C MET A 243 -34.34 -6.92 -18.57
N ALA A 244 -33.79 -7.82 -19.38
CA ALA A 244 -34.04 -9.26 -19.33
C ALA A 244 -33.01 -10.05 -18.49
N SER A 245 -31.93 -9.40 -18.03
CA SER A 245 -30.81 -10.03 -17.35
C SER A 245 -31.07 -10.30 -15.84
N LEU A 246 -30.11 -10.97 -15.19
CA LEU A 246 -30.19 -11.33 -13.77
C LEU A 246 -29.65 -10.18 -12.92
N LYS A 247 -30.44 -9.68 -11.97
CA LYS A 247 -29.99 -8.59 -11.10
C LYS A 247 -29.00 -9.13 -10.06
N VAL A 248 -27.88 -8.45 -9.90
CA VAL A 248 -26.96 -8.69 -8.78
C VAL A 248 -27.46 -7.91 -7.55
N ILE A 249 -27.40 -8.55 -6.39
CA ILE A 249 -27.79 -7.97 -5.09
C ILE A 249 -26.61 -8.10 -4.13
N GLY A 250 -26.07 -6.95 -3.71
CA GLY A 250 -25.15 -6.79 -2.58
C GLY A 250 -25.87 -6.40 -1.28
N PRO A 251 -25.14 -6.20 -0.17
CA PRO A 251 -25.70 -5.78 1.11
C PRO A 251 -26.15 -4.31 1.09
N SER A 252 -27.36 -4.04 1.61
CA SER A 252 -27.97 -2.70 1.64
C SER A 252 -27.54 -1.82 2.82
N GLN A 253 -26.61 -2.31 3.66
CA GLN A 253 -26.01 -1.58 4.78
C GLN A 253 -24.48 -1.75 4.74
N PRO A 254 -23.70 -0.76 5.22
CA PRO A 254 -22.25 -0.88 5.28
C PRO A 254 -21.80 -2.10 6.09
N ILE A 255 -20.84 -2.84 5.54
CA ILE A 255 -20.23 -4.01 6.19
C ILE A 255 -19.24 -3.48 7.22
N LEU A 256 -19.45 -3.77 8.51
CA LEU A 256 -18.54 -3.36 9.58
C LEU A 256 -17.61 -4.51 9.95
N VAL A 257 -16.28 -4.31 9.83
CA VAL A 257 -15.25 -5.33 10.14
C VAL A 257 -14.14 -4.70 10.97
N ARG A 258 -13.62 -5.38 12.00
CA ARG A 258 -12.51 -4.83 12.80
C ARG A 258 -11.16 -5.16 12.17
N VAL A 259 -10.16 -4.32 12.44
CA VAL A 259 -8.78 -4.54 11.96
C VAL A 259 -8.27 -5.90 12.47
N GLY A 260 -7.76 -6.73 11.55
CA GLY A 260 -7.30 -8.09 11.81
C GLY A 260 -8.38 -9.19 11.76
N GLU A 261 -9.66 -8.87 11.59
CA GLU A 261 -10.71 -9.85 11.31
C GLU A 261 -10.77 -10.20 9.81
N ASP A 262 -11.53 -11.23 9.42
CA ASP A 262 -11.73 -11.60 8.01
C ASP A 262 -12.94 -10.85 7.43
N ILE A 263 -12.75 -10.19 6.28
CA ILE A 263 -13.80 -9.48 5.53
C ILE A 263 -14.58 -10.49 4.69
N GLN A 264 -15.91 -10.38 4.62
CA GLN A 264 -16.75 -11.16 3.70
C GLN A 264 -17.63 -10.26 2.81
N LEU A 265 -17.35 -10.26 1.51
CA LEU A 265 -18.06 -9.50 0.47
C LEU A 265 -19.00 -10.42 -0.31
N THR A 266 -20.22 -10.60 0.20
CA THR A 266 -21.26 -11.44 -0.41
C THR A 266 -22.05 -10.70 -1.49
N CYS A 267 -22.25 -11.34 -2.64
CA CYS A 267 -23.24 -10.95 -3.64
C CYS A 267 -24.08 -12.14 -4.12
N SER A 268 -25.27 -11.87 -4.65
CA SER A 268 -26.21 -12.90 -5.09
C SER A 268 -27.05 -12.49 -6.29
N LEU A 269 -27.36 -13.44 -7.17
CA LEU A 269 -28.23 -13.25 -8.34
C LEU A 269 -29.72 -13.34 -7.97
N ALA A 270 -30.52 -12.48 -8.59
CA ALA A 270 -31.98 -12.43 -8.49
C ALA A 270 -32.62 -12.44 -9.89
N PRO A 271 -33.37 -13.48 -10.28
CA PRO A 271 -33.63 -14.73 -9.53
C PRO A 271 -32.37 -15.60 -9.33
N LYS A 272 -32.40 -16.43 -8.28
CA LYS A 272 -31.37 -17.45 -8.02
C LYS A 272 -31.12 -18.29 -9.27
N THR A 273 -29.88 -18.33 -9.73
CA THR A 273 -29.45 -18.98 -10.97
C THR A 273 -28.03 -19.48 -10.80
N ASP A 274 -27.69 -20.67 -11.31
CA ASP A 274 -26.33 -21.22 -11.20
C ASP A 274 -25.29 -20.29 -11.86
N ALA A 275 -24.20 -20.01 -11.14
CA ALA A 275 -23.13 -19.11 -11.55
C ALA A 275 -21.77 -19.81 -11.71
N GLN A 276 -21.71 -21.14 -11.76
CA GLN A 276 -20.46 -21.91 -11.92
C GLN A 276 -19.73 -21.65 -13.25
N SER A 277 -20.46 -21.27 -14.30
CA SER A 277 -19.94 -20.92 -15.63
C SER A 277 -20.15 -19.44 -15.97
N MET A 278 -19.98 -18.57 -14.98
CA MET A 278 -19.98 -17.11 -15.14
C MET A 278 -18.61 -16.56 -14.75
N GLU A 279 -18.18 -15.47 -15.39
CA GLU A 279 -17.13 -14.65 -14.82
C GLU A 279 -17.72 -13.82 -13.66
N VAL A 280 -17.06 -13.86 -12.50
CA VAL A 280 -17.43 -13.04 -11.34
C VAL A 280 -16.20 -12.31 -10.80
N ARG A 281 -16.25 -10.98 -10.80
CA ARG A 281 -15.17 -10.09 -10.36
C ARG A 281 -15.58 -9.33 -9.10
N TRP A 282 -14.64 -9.08 -8.20
CA TRP A 282 -14.75 -8.03 -7.19
C TRP A 282 -13.74 -6.94 -7.52
N VAL A 283 -14.18 -5.68 -7.52
CA VAL A 283 -13.40 -4.53 -7.96
C VAL A 283 -13.53 -3.36 -6.98
N ARG A 284 -12.71 -2.32 -7.16
CA ARG A 284 -12.72 -1.10 -6.33
C ARG A 284 -13.35 0.10 -7.05
N SER A 285 -12.70 0.56 -8.12
CA SER A 285 -13.08 1.76 -8.89
C SER A 285 -13.00 1.59 -10.41
N HIS A 286 -12.31 0.55 -10.88
CA HIS A 286 -12.07 0.20 -12.28
C HIS A 286 -12.16 -1.31 -12.43
N ARG A 287 -12.49 -1.83 -13.61
CA ARG A 287 -12.78 -3.27 -13.79
C ARG A 287 -11.50 -4.14 -13.80
N HIS A 288 -10.35 -3.51 -14.03
CA HIS A 288 -9.01 -4.07 -13.86
C HIS A 288 -8.06 -3.02 -13.23
N PRO A 289 -7.04 -3.42 -12.46
CA PRO A 289 -6.88 -4.75 -11.85
C PRO A 289 -7.99 -4.99 -10.81
N ALA A 290 -8.38 -6.25 -10.62
CA ALA A 290 -9.48 -6.64 -9.75
C ALA A 290 -9.01 -7.08 -8.36
N VAL A 291 -9.85 -6.93 -7.34
CA VAL A 291 -9.62 -7.47 -5.99
C VAL A 291 -9.62 -9.00 -6.04
N TYR A 292 -10.51 -9.59 -6.85
CA TYR A 292 -10.57 -11.02 -7.12
C TYR A 292 -11.30 -11.30 -8.45
N VAL A 293 -10.92 -12.37 -9.15
CA VAL A 293 -11.56 -12.85 -10.39
C VAL A 293 -11.79 -14.36 -10.31
N TYR A 294 -13.01 -14.76 -10.63
CA TYR A 294 -13.46 -16.14 -10.80
C TYR A 294 -13.96 -16.35 -12.23
N THR A 295 -13.56 -17.45 -12.88
CA THR A 295 -13.99 -17.85 -14.23
C THR A 295 -14.03 -19.37 -14.32
N ASP A 296 -15.13 -19.97 -14.80
CA ASP A 296 -15.24 -21.41 -15.11
C ASP A 296 -14.66 -22.37 -14.05
N GLY A 297 -15.01 -22.15 -12.77
CA GLY A 297 -14.52 -22.96 -11.65
C GLY A 297 -13.10 -22.65 -11.17
N ALA A 298 -12.37 -21.73 -11.82
CA ALA A 298 -10.98 -21.38 -11.53
C ALA A 298 -10.81 -19.93 -11.03
N ARG A 299 -9.61 -19.64 -10.51
CA ARG A 299 -9.15 -18.29 -10.11
C ARG A 299 -8.17 -17.77 -11.16
N VAL A 300 -8.41 -16.58 -11.69
CA VAL A 300 -7.44 -15.88 -12.56
C VAL A 300 -6.47 -15.10 -11.67
N ALA A 301 -5.16 -15.38 -11.78
CA ALA A 301 -4.14 -14.79 -10.91
C ALA A 301 -3.55 -13.47 -11.43
N GLY A 302 -3.32 -13.36 -12.76
CA GLY A 302 -2.62 -12.23 -13.37
C GLY A 302 -3.36 -10.89 -13.23
N GLU A 303 -4.70 -10.91 -13.26
CA GLU A 303 -5.53 -9.70 -13.19
C GLU A 303 -5.74 -9.19 -11.76
N GLN A 304 -5.09 -9.79 -10.75
CA GLN A 304 -5.33 -9.45 -9.34
C GLN A 304 -4.44 -8.32 -8.81
N MET A 305 -5.09 -7.31 -8.21
CA MET A 305 -4.51 -6.23 -7.40
C MET A 305 -3.52 -6.76 -6.34
N ALA A 306 -2.30 -6.20 -6.34
CA ALA A 306 -1.16 -6.74 -5.59
C ALA A 306 -1.39 -6.84 -4.08
N GLU A 307 -2.09 -5.88 -3.47
CA GLU A 307 -2.33 -5.78 -2.03
C GLU A 307 -3.38 -6.79 -1.49
N TYR A 308 -4.05 -7.53 -2.38
CA TYR A 308 -4.98 -8.64 -2.05
C TYR A 308 -4.45 -10.02 -2.46
N ARG A 309 -3.30 -10.09 -3.15
CA ARG A 309 -2.62 -11.36 -3.48
C ARG A 309 -2.28 -12.11 -2.19
N GLY A 310 -2.55 -13.41 -2.15
CA GLY A 310 -2.37 -14.26 -0.96
C GLY A 310 -3.39 -14.06 0.19
N ARG A 311 -4.18 -12.97 0.20
CA ARG A 311 -5.18 -12.68 1.25
C ARG A 311 -6.60 -13.16 0.93
N THR A 312 -6.86 -13.46 -0.34
CA THR A 312 -8.21 -13.68 -0.89
C THR A 312 -8.54 -15.16 -1.08
N ALA A 313 -9.75 -15.54 -0.68
CA ALA A 313 -10.35 -16.85 -0.93
C ALA A 313 -11.83 -16.70 -1.36
N LEU A 314 -12.29 -17.52 -2.28
CA LEU A 314 -13.70 -17.57 -2.66
C LEU A 314 -14.45 -18.61 -1.80
N LEU A 315 -15.51 -18.17 -1.12
CA LEU A 315 -16.49 -19.05 -0.50
C LEU A 315 -17.63 -19.27 -1.50
N SER A 316 -17.74 -20.50 -2.00
CA SER A 316 -18.66 -20.94 -3.06
C SER A 316 -19.77 -21.88 -2.55
N ASP A 317 -20.15 -21.73 -1.28
CA ASP A 317 -21.12 -22.58 -0.57
C ASP A 317 -22.51 -22.65 -1.24
N ALA A 318 -22.90 -21.60 -1.95
CA ALA A 318 -24.18 -21.47 -2.64
C ALA A 318 -24.05 -21.00 -4.10
N ILE A 319 -22.94 -21.32 -4.78
CA ILE A 319 -22.68 -20.88 -6.17
C ILE A 319 -23.73 -21.38 -7.18
N SER A 320 -24.30 -22.57 -6.96
CA SER A 320 -25.40 -23.13 -7.77
C SER A 320 -26.76 -22.44 -7.55
N GLU A 321 -26.87 -21.62 -6.50
CA GLU A 321 -27.99 -20.69 -6.30
C GLU A 321 -27.67 -19.26 -6.80
N GLY A 322 -26.47 -19.03 -7.32
CA GLY A 322 -26.00 -17.73 -7.78
C GLY A 322 -25.51 -16.82 -6.66
N ARG A 323 -25.12 -17.38 -5.51
CA ARG A 323 -24.54 -16.64 -4.37
C ARG A 323 -23.07 -16.98 -4.22
N LEU A 324 -22.22 -15.97 -4.21
CA LEU A 324 -20.78 -16.11 -3.97
C LEU A 324 -20.34 -15.10 -2.91
N THR A 325 -19.34 -15.45 -2.11
CA THR A 325 -18.74 -14.55 -1.12
C THR A 325 -17.23 -14.54 -1.28
N LEU A 326 -16.66 -13.37 -1.58
CA LEU A 326 -15.21 -13.17 -1.48
C LEU A 326 -14.85 -12.98 -0.01
N GLN A 327 -13.97 -13.82 0.53
CA GLN A 327 -13.30 -13.58 1.79
C GLN A 327 -11.95 -12.88 1.55
N ILE A 328 -11.66 -11.83 2.33
CA ILE A 328 -10.35 -11.16 2.36
C ILE A 328 -9.82 -11.23 3.80
N ASN A 329 -8.72 -11.95 3.99
CA ASN A 329 -8.13 -12.21 5.30
C ASN A 329 -7.28 -11.02 5.80
N ASP A 330 -7.17 -10.89 7.13
CA ASP A 330 -6.37 -9.87 7.82
C ASP A 330 -6.78 -8.44 7.40
N ALA A 331 -7.94 -7.97 7.88
CA ALA A 331 -8.49 -6.65 7.54
C ALA A 331 -7.57 -5.49 7.95
N ARG A 332 -7.30 -4.59 7.01
CA ARG A 332 -6.41 -3.42 7.15
C ARG A 332 -7.19 -2.15 6.90
N THR A 333 -6.72 -1.01 7.42
CA THR A 333 -7.37 0.30 7.19
C THR A 333 -7.42 0.68 5.70
N SER A 334 -6.50 0.15 4.89
CA SER A 334 -6.48 0.29 3.42
C SER A 334 -7.63 -0.44 2.73
N ASP A 335 -8.28 -1.39 3.40
CA ASP A 335 -9.41 -2.13 2.83
C ASP A 335 -10.73 -1.34 2.98
N ASP A 336 -10.78 -0.22 3.72
CA ASP A 336 -12.00 0.60 3.80
C ASP A 336 -12.46 1.12 2.43
N GLY A 337 -13.75 1.42 2.31
CA GLY A 337 -14.35 2.13 1.20
C GLY A 337 -15.25 1.24 0.35
N LYS A 338 -15.56 1.73 -0.85
CA LYS A 338 -16.40 1.01 -1.80
C LYS A 338 -15.69 -0.20 -2.40
N TYR A 339 -16.51 -1.18 -2.73
CA TYR A 339 -16.24 -2.28 -3.64
C TYR A 339 -17.44 -2.42 -4.58
N GLN A 340 -17.25 -3.08 -5.71
CA GLN A 340 -18.35 -3.58 -6.53
C GLN A 340 -18.14 -5.06 -6.82
N CYS A 341 -19.23 -5.82 -6.92
CA CYS A 341 -19.22 -7.17 -7.45
C CYS A 341 -19.87 -7.18 -8.83
N LEU A 342 -19.20 -7.79 -9.81
CA LEU A 342 -19.58 -7.82 -11.21
C LEU A 342 -19.82 -9.28 -11.60
N PHE A 343 -20.98 -9.60 -12.18
CA PHE A 343 -21.30 -10.90 -12.75
C PHE A 343 -21.47 -10.73 -14.26
N GLU A 344 -20.72 -11.51 -15.05
CA GLU A 344 -20.87 -11.60 -16.50
C GLU A 344 -21.96 -12.63 -16.83
N LYS A 345 -22.83 -12.29 -17.77
CA LYS A 345 -23.68 -13.25 -18.47
C LYS A 345 -24.05 -12.74 -19.87
N ASP A 346 -23.93 -13.62 -20.87
CA ASP A 346 -24.41 -13.43 -22.25
C ASP A 346 -23.90 -12.12 -22.92
N GLY A 347 -22.71 -11.64 -22.55
CA GLY A 347 -22.14 -10.39 -23.05
C GLY A 347 -22.66 -9.15 -22.29
N VAL A 348 -23.09 -9.31 -21.04
CA VAL A 348 -23.60 -8.23 -20.18
C VAL A 348 -23.05 -8.41 -18.76
N TYR A 349 -22.45 -7.34 -18.23
CA TYR A 349 -22.16 -7.25 -16.80
C TYR A 349 -23.40 -6.76 -16.04
N GLN A 350 -23.66 -7.36 -14.90
CA GLN A 350 -24.60 -6.88 -13.88
C GLN A 350 -23.85 -6.76 -12.55
N GLU A 351 -24.22 -5.77 -11.73
CA GLU A 351 -23.39 -5.40 -10.58
C GLU A 351 -24.16 -4.89 -9.37
N ALA A 352 -23.47 -4.89 -8.22
CA ALA A 352 -23.92 -4.19 -7.02
C ALA A 352 -22.74 -3.59 -6.25
N ASP A 353 -22.96 -2.38 -5.73
CA ASP A 353 -22.09 -1.70 -4.76
C ASP A 353 -22.07 -2.44 -3.41
N LEU A 354 -20.91 -2.42 -2.74
CA LEU A 354 -20.75 -2.75 -1.33
C LEU A 354 -19.93 -1.64 -0.66
N ASP A 355 -20.37 -1.12 0.48
CA ASP A 355 -19.56 -0.20 1.30
C ASP A 355 -18.94 -0.96 2.47
N LEU A 356 -17.63 -1.14 2.47
CA LEU A 356 -16.88 -1.76 3.55
C LEU A 356 -16.36 -0.68 4.50
N LYS A 357 -16.54 -0.87 5.80
CA LYS A 357 -16.08 0.03 6.86
C LYS A 357 -15.21 -0.73 7.85
N ILE A 358 -13.95 -0.35 7.92
CA ILE A 358 -12.96 -0.96 8.79
C ILE A 358 -12.94 -0.22 10.12
N ILE A 359 -12.74 -0.96 11.22
CA ILE A 359 -12.86 -0.41 12.57
C ILE A 359 -11.66 -0.80 13.45
N GLY A 360 -10.92 0.21 13.90
CA GLY A 360 -9.95 0.10 14.99
C GLY A 360 -10.59 0.60 16.29
N LEU A 361 -10.81 -0.31 17.24
CA LEU A 361 -11.25 0.04 18.60
C LEU A 361 -10.03 0.13 19.51
N GLY A 362 -9.37 1.28 19.49
CA GLY A 362 -8.07 1.52 20.13
C GLY A 362 -7.98 1.23 21.63
N SER A 363 -6.79 1.31 22.19
CA SER A 363 -6.48 0.97 23.58
C SER A 363 -7.32 1.77 24.59
N SER A 364 -7.65 1.19 25.74
CA SER A 364 -8.36 1.91 26.81
C SER A 364 -7.56 3.16 27.21
N PRO A 365 -8.15 4.36 27.18
CA PRO A 365 -7.38 5.60 27.33
C PRO A 365 -6.66 5.68 28.68
N GLN A 366 -5.52 6.35 28.69
CA GLN A 366 -4.68 6.57 29.87
C GLN A 366 -4.54 8.07 30.12
N ILE A 367 -4.90 8.54 31.32
CA ILE A 367 -4.64 9.94 31.72
C ILE A 367 -3.34 9.99 32.52
N SER A 368 -2.42 10.84 32.07
CA SER A 368 -1.18 11.21 32.75
C SER A 368 -1.18 12.69 33.10
N MET A 369 -0.35 13.08 34.06
CA MET A 369 -0.14 14.48 34.44
C MET A 369 1.20 14.96 33.88
N GLU A 370 1.18 15.96 33.01
CA GLU A 370 2.38 16.70 32.65
C GLU A 370 2.69 17.70 33.78
N GLY A 371 3.98 17.77 34.16
CA GLY A 371 4.40 18.49 35.37
C GLY A 371 4.05 19.98 35.35
N PRO A 372 3.76 20.58 36.53
CA PRO A 372 3.24 21.94 36.62
C PRO A 372 4.25 22.96 36.07
N LYS A 373 3.83 23.67 35.03
CA LYS A 373 4.42 24.95 34.63
C LYS A 373 3.52 26.06 35.20
N ASP A 374 4.15 27.05 35.82
CA ASP A 374 3.53 28.30 36.27
C ASP A 374 2.28 28.17 37.18
N GLY A 375 2.09 27.00 37.79
CA GLY A 375 1.03 26.70 38.76
C GLY A 375 -0.20 25.98 38.20
N GLU A 376 -0.29 25.81 36.88
CA GLU A 376 -1.39 25.10 36.23
C GLU A 376 -1.08 23.59 36.09
N VAL A 377 -2.12 22.76 36.21
CA VAL A 377 -1.98 21.29 36.04
C VAL A 377 -2.46 20.91 34.65
N LYS A 378 -1.57 20.35 33.82
CA LYS A 378 -1.91 19.87 32.48
C LYS A 378 -2.08 18.35 32.49
N LEU A 379 -3.28 17.89 32.17
CA LEU A 379 -3.58 16.47 31.99
C LEU A 379 -3.46 16.09 30.52
N LYS A 380 -2.92 14.90 30.26
CA LYS A 380 -2.74 14.32 28.92
C LYS A 380 -3.41 12.96 28.87
N CYS A 381 -4.45 12.84 28.06
CA CYS A 381 -5.12 11.59 27.73
C CYS A 381 -4.49 11.00 26.46
N THR A 382 -3.95 9.78 26.55
CA THR A 382 -3.38 9.05 25.41
C THR A 382 -4.15 7.76 25.12
N SER A 383 -4.20 7.38 23.84
CA SER A 383 -4.79 6.13 23.36
C SER A 383 -4.35 5.85 21.92
N GLU A 384 -4.32 4.58 21.50
CA GLU A 384 -3.67 4.14 20.25
C GLU A 384 -4.50 3.07 19.53
N GLY A 385 -4.46 3.02 18.19
CA GLY A 385 -5.09 1.95 17.42
C GLY A 385 -6.53 2.23 16.99
N TRP A 386 -6.92 3.51 16.86
CA TRP A 386 -8.27 3.88 16.41
C TRP A 386 -8.39 3.93 14.90
N PHE A 387 -9.51 3.46 14.35
CA PHE A 387 -9.89 3.71 12.96
C PHE A 387 -11.42 3.63 12.78
N PRO A 388 -12.06 4.48 11.94
CA PRO A 388 -11.52 5.73 11.38
C PRO A 388 -11.20 6.76 12.49
N GLN A 389 -10.93 8.02 12.12
CA GLN A 389 -10.57 9.07 13.06
C GLN A 389 -11.55 9.16 14.25
N PRO A 390 -11.09 8.97 15.51
CA PRO A 390 -11.96 8.90 16.67
C PRO A 390 -12.44 10.29 17.13
N GLN A 391 -13.59 10.32 17.81
CA GLN A 391 -14.06 11.49 18.55
C GLN A 391 -13.53 11.43 19.99
N VAL A 392 -13.13 12.58 20.54
CA VAL A 392 -12.58 12.68 21.91
C VAL A 392 -13.32 13.77 22.67
N GLN A 393 -13.74 13.47 23.90
CA GLN A 393 -14.48 14.36 24.78
C GLN A 393 -13.96 14.24 26.21
N TRP A 394 -13.64 15.36 26.86
CA TRP A 394 -13.44 15.42 28.30
C TRP A 394 -14.78 15.70 29.00
N ARG A 395 -14.95 15.18 30.22
CA ARG A 395 -16.15 15.40 31.05
C ARG A 395 -15.81 15.63 32.53
N ASP A 396 -16.65 16.40 33.21
CA ASP A 396 -16.63 16.58 34.67
C ASP A 396 -17.32 15.40 35.40
N MET A 397 -17.53 15.53 36.72
CA MET A 397 -18.23 14.54 37.55
C MET A 397 -19.73 14.49 37.28
N GLU A 398 -20.29 15.61 36.85
CA GLU A 398 -21.69 15.83 36.52
C GLU A 398 -22.05 15.33 35.10
N GLY A 399 -21.03 15.07 34.27
CA GLY A 399 -21.13 14.51 32.92
C GLY A 399 -21.11 15.55 31.79
N ASN A 400 -20.97 16.84 32.11
CA ASN A 400 -20.91 17.93 31.14
C ASN A 400 -19.59 17.87 30.35
N THR A 401 -19.62 18.29 29.09
CA THR A 401 -18.44 18.32 28.21
C THR A 401 -17.50 19.47 28.54
N ILE A 402 -16.24 19.17 28.84
CA ILE A 402 -15.16 20.14 29.01
C ILE A 402 -14.39 20.25 27.67
N PRO A 403 -14.07 21.46 27.17
CA PRO A 403 -13.22 21.59 25.98
C PRO A 403 -11.77 21.19 26.26
N SER A 404 -11.17 20.44 25.34
CA SER A 404 -9.72 20.18 25.33
C SER A 404 -8.94 21.49 25.17
N SER A 405 -7.82 21.65 25.88
CA SER A 405 -6.91 22.81 25.67
C SER A 405 -6.14 22.69 24.36
N SER A 406 -5.85 21.47 23.94
CA SER A 406 -5.30 21.10 22.63
C SER A 406 -5.55 19.61 22.38
N GLN A 407 -5.54 19.19 21.12
CA GLN A 407 -5.62 17.79 20.74
C GLN A 407 -4.71 17.55 19.53
N ASP A 408 -3.97 16.45 19.57
CA ASP A 408 -3.25 15.88 18.43
C ASP A 408 -3.86 14.51 18.06
N LEU A 409 -3.80 14.19 16.77
CA LEU A 409 -4.36 12.99 16.16
C LEU A 409 -3.39 12.51 15.08
N THR A 410 -2.29 11.88 15.51
CA THR A 410 -1.26 11.34 14.62
C THR A 410 -1.73 10.04 14.00
N GLN A 411 -1.46 9.83 12.71
CA GLN A 411 -1.79 8.60 11.99
C GLN A 411 -0.52 7.80 11.68
N GLY A 412 -0.50 6.53 12.10
CA GLY A 412 0.63 5.63 11.85
C GLY A 412 0.67 5.11 10.41
N SER A 413 1.77 4.44 10.04
CA SER A 413 1.94 3.82 8.71
C SER A 413 0.92 2.72 8.40
N GLN A 414 0.26 2.15 9.40
CA GLN A 414 -0.87 1.21 9.26
C GLN A 414 -2.24 1.93 9.27
N GLY A 415 -2.29 3.24 9.02
CA GLY A 415 -3.53 4.03 8.98
C GLY A 415 -4.28 4.21 10.31
N LEU A 416 -3.85 3.53 11.38
CA LEU A 416 -4.40 3.66 12.72
C LEU A 416 -4.02 5.01 13.35
N PHE A 417 -4.98 5.62 14.05
CA PHE A 417 -4.81 6.87 14.79
C PHE A 417 -4.31 6.63 16.22
N GLN A 418 -3.38 7.47 16.64
CA GLN A 418 -2.97 7.72 18.02
C GLN A 418 -3.54 9.07 18.45
N VAL A 419 -4.03 9.11 19.68
CA VAL A 419 -4.72 10.26 20.29
C VAL A 419 -3.83 10.85 21.37
N GLU A 420 -3.57 12.16 21.31
CA GLU A 420 -3.06 12.93 22.44
C GLU A 420 -3.98 14.13 22.72
N ALA A 421 -4.94 13.96 23.63
CA ALA A 421 -5.83 15.04 24.03
C ALA A 421 -5.36 15.65 25.36
N PHE A 422 -5.37 16.98 25.45
CA PHE A 422 -4.89 17.70 26.62
C PHE A 422 -5.99 18.53 27.28
N LEU A 423 -5.92 18.64 28.61
CA LEU A 423 -6.81 19.48 29.41
C LEU A 423 -5.99 20.31 30.41
N LEU A 424 -6.27 21.60 30.46
CA LEU A 424 -5.64 22.54 31.40
C LEU A 424 -6.55 22.76 32.62
N VAL A 425 -6.05 22.47 33.81
CA VAL A 425 -6.81 22.57 35.07
C VAL A 425 -6.28 23.76 35.88
N THR A 426 -7.07 24.83 35.88
CA THR A 426 -6.71 26.14 36.48
C THR A 426 -7.34 26.38 37.86
N ASN A 427 -8.32 25.57 38.27
CA ASN A 427 -8.95 25.64 39.58
C ASN A 427 -8.39 24.53 40.50
N SER A 428 -7.89 24.90 41.67
CA SER A 428 -7.24 23.99 42.62
C SER A 428 -8.19 22.99 43.31
N SER A 429 -9.50 23.14 43.09
CA SER A 429 -10.50 22.14 43.40
C SER A 429 -10.48 21.05 42.33
N ILE A 430 -9.54 20.11 42.42
CA ILE A 430 -9.38 19.03 41.44
C ILE A 430 -10.61 18.11 41.47
N VAL A 431 -11.54 18.34 40.55
CA VAL A 431 -12.67 17.45 40.24
C VAL A 431 -12.14 16.22 39.50
N ASN A 432 -12.76 15.05 39.68
CA ASN A 432 -12.38 13.89 38.87
C ASN A 432 -12.83 14.12 37.42
N VAL A 433 -11.91 14.05 36.47
CA VAL A 433 -12.22 14.29 35.05
C VAL A 433 -12.16 12.99 34.26
N THR A 434 -13.11 12.82 33.34
CA THR A 434 -13.21 11.63 32.50
C THR A 434 -12.80 11.97 31.07
N CYS A 435 -11.80 11.28 30.53
CA CYS A 435 -11.52 11.28 29.11
C CYS A 435 -12.33 10.14 28.46
N SER A 436 -13.12 10.48 27.44
CA SER A 436 -13.92 9.54 26.65
C SER A 436 -13.52 9.63 25.18
N ILE A 437 -13.31 8.47 24.54
CA ILE A 437 -12.93 8.32 23.14
C ILE A 437 -13.88 7.32 22.49
N SER A 438 -14.46 7.66 21.34
CA SER A 438 -15.41 6.80 20.61
C SER A 438 -15.11 6.74 19.12
N SER A 439 -15.54 5.65 18.48
CA SER A 439 -15.62 5.58 17.02
C SER A 439 -16.81 6.44 16.53
N PRO A 440 -16.74 7.08 15.35
CA PRO A 440 -17.91 7.67 14.72
C PRO A 440 -18.83 6.62 14.07
N LEU A 441 -18.38 5.37 13.91
CA LEU A 441 -19.14 4.28 13.25
C LEU A 441 -19.84 3.33 14.24
N LEU A 442 -19.34 3.23 15.47
CA LEU A 442 -19.94 2.47 16.56
C LEU A 442 -20.19 3.38 17.75
N GLY A 443 -21.37 3.26 18.37
CA GLY A 443 -21.68 3.90 19.66
C GLY A 443 -20.90 3.36 20.86
N GLU A 444 -19.79 2.65 20.63
CA GLU A 444 -18.88 2.15 21.66
C GLU A 444 -17.90 3.26 22.05
N GLU A 445 -18.01 3.76 23.28
CA GLU A 445 -17.00 4.63 23.91
C GLU A 445 -16.07 3.83 24.84
N LYS A 446 -14.77 4.15 24.78
CA LYS A 446 -13.79 3.77 25.80
C LYS A 446 -13.46 5.01 26.62
N LYS A 447 -13.55 4.90 27.94
CA LYS A 447 -13.34 6.03 28.85
C LYS A 447 -12.52 5.66 30.07
N THR A 448 -11.85 6.67 30.63
CA THR A 448 -11.01 6.56 31.83
C THR A 448 -11.18 7.82 32.68
N THR A 449 -11.10 7.69 33.99
CA THR A 449 -11.34 8.79 34.94
C THR A 449 -10.10 9.03 35.78
N PHE A 450 -9.62 10.26 35.81
CA PHE A 450 -8.51 10.69 36.66
C PHE A 450 -9.03 11.13 38.03
N TYR A 451 -8.52 10.51 39.10
CA TYR A 451 -8.91 10.78 40.48
C TYR A 451 -7.88 11.66 41.21
N ALA A 452 -8.34 12.78 41.76
CA ALA A 452 -7.49 13.76 42.44
C ALA A 452 -6.71 13.20 43.65
N SER A 453 -7.35 12.30 44.40
CA SER A 453 -6.96 11.85 45.74
C SER A 453 -5.66 11.06 45.76
N GLU A 454 -5.46 10.17 44.79
CA GLU A 454 -4.34 9.21 44.80
C GLU A 454 -2.98 9.91 44.65
N SER A 455 -2.93 10.98 43.84
CA SER A 455 -1.73 11.81 43.63
C SER A 455 -1.12 12.37 44.93
N ARG A 456 -1.95 12.60 45.97
CA ARG A 456 -1.52 13.22 47.24
C ARG A 456 -0.84 12.24 48.21
N MET A 457 -1.01 10.92 48.04
CA MET A 457 -0.46 9.94 48.98
C MET A 457 1.07 9.83 48.90
N ILE A 458 1.66 9.94 47.70
CA ILE A 458 3.11 9.76 47.46
C ILE A 458 3.95 10.81 48.21
N TYR A 459 3.47 12.05 48.30
CA TYR A 459 4.14 13.12 49.04
C TYR A 459 4.04 12.96 50.57
N SER A 460 2.95 12.38 51.07
CA SER A 460 2.70 12.24 52.51
C SER A 460 3.69 11.28 53.20
N TRP A 461 3.96 10.11 52.60
CA TRP A 461 4.82 9.09 53.21
C TRP A 461 6.28 9.54 53.33
N ASN A 462 6.80 10.25 52.32
CA ASN A 462 8.15 10.81 52.34
C ASN A 462 8.32 11.84 53.47
N ILE A 463 7.31 12.69 53.70
CA ILE A 463 7.29 13.64 54.81
C ILE A 463 7.31 12.89 56.16
N LEU A 464 6.46 11.88 56.34
CA LEU A 464 6.42 11.08 57.58
C LEU A 464 7.75 10.38 57.89
N LEU A 465 8.46 9.86 56.88
CA LEU A 465 9.81 9.29 57.03
C LEU A 465 10.84 10.33 57.50
N ILE A 466 10.80 11.55 56.95
CA ILE A 466 11.71 12.65 57.34
C ILE A 466 11.45 13.09 58.79
N TRP A 467 10.19 13.26 59.20
CA TRP A 467 9.85 13.58 60.59
C TRP A 467 10.20 12.44 61.56
N GLY A 468 10.05 11.17 61.15
CA GLY A 468 10.48 10.01 61.93
C GLY A 468 12.00 9.99 62.18
N LEU A 469 12.80 10.27 61.14
CA LEU A 469 14.26 10.38 61.26
C LEU A 469 14.68 11.56 62.15
N LEU A 470 14.03 12.73 62.02
CA LEU A 470 14.26 13.88 62.89
C LEU A 470 13.92 13.57 64.36
N LEU A 471 12.82 12.86 64.61
CA LEU A 471 12.41 12.46 65.96
C LEU A 471 13.44 11.48 66.59
N LEU A 472 13.92 10.50 65.82
CA LEU A 472 14.96 9.57 66.27
C LEU A 472 16.28 10.27 66.59
N LEU A 473 16.69 11.26 65.77
CA LEU A 473 17.85 12.10 66.05
C LEU A 473 17.68 12.94 67.32
N LEU A 474 16.50 13.54 67.52
CA LEU A 474 16.18 14.29 68.74
C LEU A 474 16.21 13.42 69.99
N VAL A 475 15.61 12.23 69.94
CA VAL A 475 15.65 11.24 71.05
C VAL A 475 17.09 10.79 71.33
N GLY A 476 17.90 10.58 70.28
CA GLY A 476 19.33 10.28 70.42
C GLY A 476 20.11 11.40 71.11
N VAL A 477 19.91 12.65 70.71
CA VAL A 477 20.55 13.83 71.31
C VAL A 477 20.12 14.03 72.76
N VAL A 478 18.82 13.94 73.06
CA VAL A 478 18.29 14.01 74.44
C VAL A 478 18.85 12.88 75.29
N GLY A 479 18.93 11.65 74.76
CA GLY A 479 19.55 10.51 75.44
C GLY A 479 21.03 10.74 75.76
N LEU A 480 21.79 11.35 74.84
CA LEU A 480 23.20 11.71 75.07
C LEU A 480 23.36 12.84 76.11
N ILE A 481 22.47 13.83 76.12
CA ILE A 481 22.44 14.90 77.12
C ILE A 481 22.10 14.32 78.50
N TRP A 482 21.08 13.46 78.60
CA TRP A 482 20.67 12.83 79.86
C TRP A 482 21.77 11.89 80.39
N ARG A 483 22.42 11.11 79.51
CA ARG A 483 23.57 10.27 79.86
C ARG A 483 24.80 11.08 80.31
N LYS A 484 24.97 12.32 79.85
CA LYS A 484 25.96 13.27 80.40
C LYS A 484 25.54 13.77 81.80
N ASN A 485 24.26 14.09 81.99
CA ASN A 485 23.76 14.70 83.24
C ASN A 485 23.70 13.70 84.41
N CYS A 486 23.20 12.49 84.16
CA CYS A 486 23.15 11.40 85.16
C CYS A 486 24.53 10.93 85.66
N ARG A 487 25.63 11.36 85.03
CA ARG A 487 27.00 11.07 85.47
C ARG A 487 27.55 12.11 86.46
N LYS A 488 26.74 13.07 86.93
CA LYS A 488 27.21 14.22 87.74
C LYS A 488 26.36 14.62 88.95
N GLY A 489 25.43 13.79 89.40
CA GLY A 489 24.63 14.07 90.62
C GLY A 489 24.06 12.81 91.27
N SER A 490 24.61 12.44 92.43
CA SER A 490 24.04 11.42 93.31
C SER A 490 24.57 11.59 94.74
N SER A 491 23.74 12.14 95.62
CA SER A 491 23.78 11.92 97.08
C SER A 491 22.47 12.43 97.69
N GLU A 492 21.83 11.60 98.53
CA GLU A 492 21.00 11.96 99.70
C GLU A 492 19.75 12.89 99.54
N SER A 493 18.68 12.79 100.37
CA SER A 493 18.20 11.70 101.23
C SER A 493 16.78 11.99 101.79
N PHE A 494 15.98 10.93 101.98
CA PHE A 494 15.04 10.71 103.10
C PHE A 494 13.69 11.46 103.27
N LEU A 495 12.64 10.62 103.40
CA LEU A 495 11.51 10.63 104.35
C LEU A 495 10.12 11.29 104.02
N HIS A 496 9.09 10.47 104.30
CA HIS A 496 7.63 10.71 104.41
C HIS A 496 7.26 11.27 105.84
N PRO A 497 5.99 11.43 106.33
CA PRO A 497 4.67 10.90 105.85
C PRO A 497 3.38 11.79 106.02
N LYS A 498 2.21 11.27 105.55
CA LYS A 498 0.82 11.41 106.10
C LYS A 498 0.13 12.81 106.17
N GLU A 499 -1.20 12.96 106.28
CA GLU A 499 -2.40 12.06 106.23
C GLU A 499 -3.47 12.71 105.27
N SER A 500 -4.82 12.67 105.31
CA SER A 500 -5.92 12.16 106.19
C SER A 500 -7.16 11.69 105.37
N GLN A 501 -8.29 11.42 106.03
CA GLN A 501 -9.54 10.86 105.45
C GLN A 501 -10.75 11.82 105.50
N GLN A 502 -11.80 11.54 104.70
CA GLN A 502 -13.22 11.29 105.09
C GLN A 502 -14.08 11.11 103.79
N HIS A 503 -15.32 10.60 103.77
CA HIS A 503 -16.02 9.45 104.38
C HIS A 503 -17.41 9.32 103.66
N LEU A 504 -18.18 8.24 103.91
CA LEU A 504 -19.51 7.90 103.33
C LEU A 504 -19.54 7.49 101.85
N GLN A 505 -20.54 6.77 101.32
CA GLN A 505 -21.31 5.56 101.74
C GLN A 505 -22.52 5.42 100.80
N GLY A 506 -22.80 4.22 100.28
CA GLY A 506 -24.03 3.95 99.53
C GLY A 506 -24.00 2.66 98.70
N GLU A 507 -24.85 1.70 99.05
CA GLU A 507 -25.18 0.55 98.20
C GLU A 507 -26.27 0.92 97.19
N HIS A 508 -26.25 0.34 95.98
CA HIS A 508 -27.47 -0.31 95.47
C HIS A 508 -27.23 -1.34 94.34
N LYS A 509 -27.54 -2.60 94.65
CA LYS A 509 -28.03 -3.68 93.77
C LYS A 509 -27.31 -4.00 92.45
N ASP A 510 -26.59 -5.12 92.48
CA ASP A 510 -26.84 -6.21 91.53
C ASP A 510 -28.31 -6.69 91.62
N LEU A 511 -28.95 -6.96 90.48
CA LEU A 511 -29.99 -7.99 90.30
C LEU A 511 -29.94 -8.39 88.80
N GLU A 512 -29.92 -9.66 88.39
CA GLU A 512 -30.10 -10.89 89.16
C GLU A 512 -29.34 -12.08 88.54
N LYS A 513 -28.72 -12.93 89.38
CA LYS A 513 -28.05 -14.18 88.96
C LYS A 513 -28.99 -15.39 89.09
N VAL A 514 -29.80 -15.64 88.05
CA VAL A 514 -30.46 -16.95 87.80
C VAL A 514 -30.73 -17.04 86.30
N LEU A 515 -30.63 -18.18 85.61
CA LEU A 515 -30.52 -19.58 86.05
C LEU A 515 -29.56 -20.37 85.13
N LYS A 516 -28.99 -21.47 85.64
CA LYS A 516 -28.59 -22.61 84.79
C LYS A 516 -29.86 -23.29 84.25
N SER A 517 -29.78 -24.00 83.13
CA SER A 517 -30.89 -24.79 82.54
C SER A 517 -31.99 -23.91 81.91
N SER A 518 -32.66 -24.30 80.82
CA SER A 518 -32.35 -25.29 79.78
C SER A 518 -33.23 -25.05 78.56
N GLU A 519 -32.87 -25.68 77.42
CA GLU A 519 -33.73 -25.84 76.24
C GLU A 519 -34.09 -24.51 75.52
N VAL A 520 -34.62 -24.46 74.28
CA VAL A 520 -35.09 -25.52 73.37
C VAL A 520 -34.31 -25.49 72.05
N ARG A 521 -33.99 -26.68 71.52
CA ARG A 521 -33.53 -26.91 70.14
C ARG A 521 -34.72 -26.87 69.18
N LEU A 522 -34.86 -25.83 68.36
CA LEU A 522 -35.81 -25.81 67.24
C LEU A 522 -35.28 -25.04 66.02
N ARG A 523 -34.76 -25.80 65.04
CA ARG A 523 -35.29 -25.75 63.67
C ARG A 523 -34.86 -26.99 62.87
N ASP A 524 -35.74 -27.99 62.86
CA ASP A 524 -35.85 -28.94 61.75
C ASP A 524 -37.26 -29.57 61.79
N THR A 525 -37.85 -29.82 60.61
CA THR A 525 -39.20 -30.37 60.24
C THR A 525 -40.20 -29.39 59.61
N SER A 526 -40.69 -29.78 58.42
CA SER A 526 -41.87 -29.31 57.64
C SER A 526 -41.92 -27.82 57.26
N GLU A 527 -42.12 -27.45 55.98
CA GLU A 527 -42.30 -28.21 54.73
C GLU A 527 -41.26 -27.82 53.67
#